data_AF-A0A838D179-F1
#
_entry.id   AF-A0A838D179-F1
#
_cell.length_a   1.000
_cell.length_b   1.000
_cell.length_c   1.000
_cell.angle_alpha   90.00
_cell.angle_beta   90.00
_cell.angle_gamma   90.00
#
_symmetry.space_group_name_H-M   'P 1'
#
loop_
_entity.id
_entity.type
_entity.pdbx_description
1 polymer ?
#
loop_
_entity_poly.entity_id
_entity_poly.type
_entity_poly.pdbx_seq_one_letter_code
_entity_poly.pdbx_strand_id
1 'polypeptide(L)'
;VRVYLAPPEELRRKWKIKRDTSKRGYTEEGVLADLDKREPDSAQFIRPQERHADLVIKFMESEGRDPDKLDAQVILRRTLPHPDLAPFLGNGDKGISLVEEEGLDPYILIPGDVEHEHAEEIQEALWEKLHFASHLRSERLGEFTVGNDVGRSDTLALVQLLILYQMVTAKAAVAVGGKGARSEDTGAEEA
;
A
#
# COMPACT_ATOMS: atom_id res chain seq x y z
N VAL A 1 -0.79 10.90 8.85
CA VAL A 1 -1.01 9.81 7.87
C VAL A 1 -0.83 8.48 8.59
N ARG A 2 -1.87 7.64 8.62
CA ARG A 2 -1.86 6.27 9.11
C ARG A 2 -2.01 5.35 7.90
N VAL A 3 -1.08 4.40 7.71
CA VAL A 3 -1.09 3.43 6.61
C VAL A 3 -1.26 2.04 7.19
N TYR A 4 -2.13 1.23 6.60
CA TYR A 4 -2.35 -0.16 6.99
C TYR A 4 -2.13 -1.08 5.79
N LEU A 5 -1.27 -2.09 5.96
CA LEU A 5 -1.05 -3.14 4.97
C LEU A 5 -1.96 -4.33 5.31
N ALA A 6 -2.88 -4.66 4.41
CA ALA A 6 -3.85 -5.73 4.56
C ALA A 6 -3.76 -6.77 3.42
N PRO A 7 -2.59 -7.38 3.18
CA PRO A 7 -2.52 -8.50 2.24
C PRO A 7 -3.42 -9.64 2.73
N PRO A 8 -3.98 -10.47 1.81
CA PRO A 8 -4.65 -11.70 2.17
C PRO A 8 -3.78 -12.56 3.09
N GLU A 9 -4.42 -13.20 4.07
CA GLU A 9 -3.71 -13.97 5.11
C GLU A 9 -2.82 -15.06 4.51
N GLU A 10 -3.30 -15.75 3.47
CA GLU A 10 -2.52 -16.76 2.75
C GLU A 10 -1.24 -16.19 2.14
N LEU A 11 -1.31 -15.03 1.49
CA LEU A 11 -0.14 -14.36 0.91
C LEU A 11 0.83 -13.92 2.01
N ARG A 12 0.31 -13.36 3.10
CA ARG A 12 1.11 -12.95 4.27
C ARG A 12 1.85 -14.14 4.90
N ARG A 13 1.18 -15.29 5.02
CA ARG A 13 1.76 -16.54 5.51
C ARG A 13 2.87 -17.04 4.59
N LYS A 14 2.61 -17.14 3.27
CA LYS A 14 3.62 -17.52 2.26
C LYS A 14 4.88 -16.66 2.36
N TRP A 15 4.73 -15.33 2.41
CA TRP A 15 5.86 -14.40 2.54
C TRP A 15 6.64 -14.61 3.84
N LYS A 16 5.94 -14.78 4.96
CA LYS A 16 6.59 -14.98 6.26
C LYS A 16 7.35 -16.30 6.31
N ILE A 17 6.77 -17.39 5.81
CA ILE A 17 7.42 -18.70 5.70
C ILE A 17 8.68 -18.56 4.85
N LYS A 18 8.53 -18.09 3.59
CA LYS A 18 9.65 -17.92 2.66
C LYS A 18 10.79 -17.10 3.28
N ARG A 19 10.47 -16.00 3.98
CA ARG A 19 11.48 -15.14 4.63
C ARG A 19 12.15 -15.81 5.83
N ASP A 20 11.37 -16.38 6.74
CA ASP A 20 11.86 -16.88 8.02
C ASP A 20 12.58 -18.24 7.87
N THR A 21 12.22 -19.06 6.89
CA THR A 21 12.94 -20.32 6.58
C THR A 21 14.23 -20.07 5.78
N SER A 22 14.22 -19.14 4.81
CA SER A 22 15.40 -18.89 3.95
C SER A 22 16.52 -18.10 4.63
N LYS A 23 16.19 -17.13 5.52
CA LYS A 23 17.18 -16.20 6.08
C LYS A 23 17.45 -16.39 7.57
N ARG A 24 16.59 -17.12 8.29
CA ARG A 24 16.60 -17.13 9.77
C ARG A 24 16.62 -18.52 10.39
N GLY A 25 16.71 -19.58 9.58
CA GLY A 25 16.92 -20.95 10.06
C GLY A 25 15.73 -21.58 10.81
N TYR A 26 14.54 -20.98 10.72
CA TYR A 26 13.32 -21.59 11.28
C TYR A 26 12.84 -22.74 10.38
N THR A 27 12.20 -23.75 10.97
CA THR A 27 11.45 -24.75 10.20
C THR A 27 10.10 -24.19 9.79
N GLU A 28 9.55 -24.68 8.68
CA GLU A 28 8.25 -24.25 8.18
C GLU A 28 7.14 -24.53 9.20
N GLU A 29 7.16 -25.70 9.83
CA GLU A 29 6.17 -26.08 10.86
C GLU A 29 6.23 -25.15 12.07
N GLY A 30 7.44 -24.74 12.48
CA GLY A 30 7.63 -23.80 13.58
C GLY A 30 7.06 -22.41 13.27
N VAL A 31 7.26 -21.92 12.04
CA VAL A 31 6.71 -20.63 11.60
C VAL A 31 5.19 -20.67 11.54
N LEU A 32 4.60 -21.77 11.06
CA LEU A 32 3.15 -21.98 11.01
C LEU A 32 2.54 -22.05 12.42
N ALA A 33 3.13 -22.82 13.32
CA ALA A 33 2.66 -22.91 14.71
C ALA A 33 2.71 -21.54 15.42
N ASP A 34 3.76 -20.76 15.19
CA ASP A 34 3.88 -19.39 15.71
C ASP A 34 2.84 -18.44 15.12
N LEU A 35 2.49 -18.62 13.85
CA LEU A 35 1.45 -17.84 13.18
C LEU A 35 0.07 -18.14 13.77
N ASP A 36 -0.29 -19.41 13.88
CA ASP A 36 -1.58 -19.83 14.41
C ASP A 36 -1.75 -19.42 15.87
N LYS A 37 -0.67 -19.52 16.67
CA LYS A 37 -0.67 -19.06 18.06
C LYS A 37 -0.96 -17.55 18.19
N ARG A 38 -0.52 -16.74 17.24
CA ARG A 38 -0.68 -15.26 17.25
C ARG A 38 -1.93 -14.78 16.53
N GLU A 39 -2.66 -15.68 15.88
CA GLU A 39 -3.84 -15.32 15.11
C GLU A 39 -4.96 -14.67 15.94
N PRO A 40 -5.28 -15.15 17.17
CA PRO A 40 -6.26 -14.47 18.02
C PRO A 40 -5.87 -13.04 18.38
N ASP A 41 -4.59 -12.82 18.71
CA ASP A 41 -4.08 -11.48 19.05
C ASP A 41 -4.14 -10.55 17.82
N SER A 42 -3.79 -11.07 16.64
CA SER A 42 -3.91 -10.35 15.37
C SER A 42 -5.36 -9.93 15.12
N ALA A 43 -6.30 -10.85 15.34
CA ALA A 43 -7.74 -10.61 15.21
C ALA A 43 -8.23 -9.49 16.14
N GLN A 44 -7.79 -9.53 17.39
CA GLN A 44 -8.31 -8.66 18.43
C GLN A 44 -7.66 -7.29 18.45
N PHE A 45 -6.37 -7.19 18.10
CA PHE A 45 -5.59 -5.96 18.34
C PHE A 45 -4.95 -5.37 17.09
N ILE A 46 -4.74 -6.14 16.02
CA ILE A 46 -4.09 -5.66 14.80
C ILE A 46 -5.12 -5.29 13.73
N ARG A 47 -5.99 -6.24 13.34
CA ARG A 47 -7.01 -6.02 12.31
C ARG A 47 -7.95 -4.85 12.60
N PRO A 48 -8.40 -4.59 13.84
CA PRO A 48 -9.26 -3.45 14.12
C PRO A 48 -8.62 -2.09 13.81
N GLN A 49 -7.28 -2.00 13.71
CA GLN A 49 -6.61 -0.75 13.36
C GLN A 49 -6.85 -0.32 11.91
N GLU A 50 -7.25 -1.25 11.02
CA GLU A 50 -7.55 -0.96 9.62
C GLU A 50 -8.60 0.16 9.49
N ARG A 51 -9.66 0.15 10.31
CA ARG A 51 -10.73 1.17 10.28
C ARG A 51 -10.25 2.59 10.60
N HIS A 52 -9.09 2.71 11.22
CA HIS A 52 -8.50 4.01 11.55
C HIS A 52 -7.47 4.45 10.49
N ALA A 53 -7.04 3.59 9.57
CA ALA A 53 -6.07 3.95 8.54
C ALA A 53 -6.61 5.04 7.60
N ASP A 54 -5.73 5.93 7.12
CA ASP A 54 -6.05 6.87 6.03
C ASP A 54 -5.82 6.21 4.66
N LEU A 55 -4.87 5.28 4.59
CA LEU A 55 -4.60 4.43 3.44
C LEU A 55 -4.63 2.96 3.86
N VAL A 56 -5.38 2.13 3.14
CA VAL A 56 -5.32 0.67 3.25
C VAL A 56 -4.81 0.10 1.95
N ILE A 57 -3.76 -0.71 2.01
CA ILE A 57 -3.10 -1.29 0.83
C ILE A 57 -3.20 -2.80 0.92
N LYS A 58 -3.77 -3.44 -0.10
CA LYS A 58 -3.90 -4.89 -0.21
C LYS A 58 -3.14 -5.35 -1.45
N PHE A 59 -2.04 -6.08 -1.25
CA PHE A 59 -1.38 -6.78 -2.35
C PHE A 59 -2.02 -8.14 -2.54
N MET A 60 -2.24 -8.56 -3.79
CA MET A 60 -2.95 -9.79 -4.12
C MET A 60 -2.25 -10.50 -5.27
N GLU A 61 -2.27 -11.83 -5.25
CA GLU A 61 -1.86 -12.65 -6.39
C GLU A 61 -2.99 -12.63 -7.43
N SER A 62 -2.67 -12.46 -8.71
CA SER A 62 -3.63 -12.72 -9.80
C SER A 62 -3.48 -14.17 -10.27
N GLU A 63 -4.60 -14.88 -10.41
CA GLU A 63 -4.57 -16.26 -10.90
C GLU A 63 -3.91 -16.37 -12.28
N GLY A 64 -2.99 -17.31 -12.43
CA GLY A 64 -2.29 -17.58 -13.70
C GLY A 64 -1.24 -16.53 -14.10
N ARG A 65 -0.94 -15.55 -13.25
CA ARG A 65 0.15 -14.59 -13.46
C ARG A 65 1.39 -14.93 -12.65
N ASP A 66 2.48 -14.23 -12.96
CA ASP A 66 3.75 -14.32 -12.24
C ASP A 66 3.54 -13.99 -10.74
N PRO A 67 3.91 -14.89 -9.82
CA PRO A 67 3.70 -14.68 -8.38
C PRO A 67 4.46 -13.48 -7.80
N ASP A 68 5.47 -12.96 -8.50
CA ASP A 68 6.20 -11.76 -8.10
C ASP A 68 5.54 -10.47 -8.64
N LYS A 69 4.49 -10.59 -9.48
CA LYS A 69 3.70 -9.48 -10.02
C LYS A 69 2.34 -9.40 -9.33
N LEU A 70 2.31 -8.72 -8.20
CA LEU A 70 1.11 -8.61 -7.37
C LEU A 70 0.29 -7.39 -7.74
N ASP A 71 -1.01 -7.60 -7.90
CA ASP A 71 -1.97 -6.50 -7.96
C ASP A 71 -2.00 -5.77 -6.62
N ALA A 72 -2.31 -4.48 -6.64
CA ALA A 72 -2.52 -3.68 -5.44
C ALA A 72 -3.91 -3.02 -5.46
N GLN A 73 -4.68 -3.22 -4.39
CA GLN A 73 -5.82 -2.37 -4.07
C GLN A 73 -5.37 -1.29 -3.10
N VAL A 74 -5.60 -0.03 -3.46
CA VAL A 74 -5.29 1.13 -2.62
C VAL A 74 -6.59 1.84 -2.28
N ILE A 75 -7.05 1.65 -1.04
CA ILE A 75 -8.16 2.42 -0.48
C ILE A 75 -7.60 3.76 0.00
N LEU A 76 -8.11 4.83 -0.59
CA LEU A 76 -7.76 6.21 -0.29
C LEU A 76 -8.93 6.86 0.45
N ARG A 77 -8.87 6.92 1.78
CA ARG A 77 -9.97 7.48 2.58
C ARG A 77 -9.93 9.00 2.61
N ARG A 78 -11.12 9.60 2.55
CA ARG A 78 -11.37 11.07 2.52
C ARG A 78 -10.83 11.87 3.72
N THR A 79 -10.12 11.23 4.66
CA THR A 79 -9.40 11.90 5.75
C THR A 79 -8.14 12.63 5.27
N LEU A 80 -7.69 12.41 4.02
CA LEU A 80 -6.56 13.11 3.41
C LEU A 80 -6.90 13.63 2.01
N PRO A 81 -6.31 14.75 1.56
CA PRO A 81 -6.37 15.16 0.17
C PRO A 81 -5.55 14.19 -0.69
N HIS A 82 -6.18 13.60 -1.70
CA HIS A 82 -5.56 12.65 -2.61
C HIS A 82 -5.08 13.32 -3.91
N PRO A 83 -4.00 12.80 -4.53
CA PRO A 83 -3.66 13.24 -5.88
C PRO A 83 -4.83 12.89 -6.81
N ASP A 84 -5.09 13.78 -7.77
CA ASP A 84 -6.05 13.48 -8.83
C ASP A 84 -5.45 12.42 -9.76
N LEU A 85 -6.04 11.23 -9.72
CA LEU A 85 -5.66 10.09 -10.56
C LEU A 85 -6.64 9.89 -11.72
N ALA A 86 -7.72 10.68 -11.81
CA ALA A 86 -8.74 10.52 -12.85
C ALA A 86 -8.18 10.55 -14.28
N PRO A 87 -7.18 11.39 -14.63
CA PRO A 87 -6.60 11.40 -15.98
C PRO A 87 -5.90 10.10 -16.38
N PHE A 88 -5.52 9.27 -15.41
CA PHE A 88 -4.75 8.03 -15.62
C PHE A 88 -5.61 6.78 -15.50
N LEU A 89 -6.91 6.90 -15.23
CA LEU A 89 -7.80 5.74 -15.18
C LEU A 89 -8.03 5.19 -16.60
N GLY A 90 -7.93 3.88 -16.78
CA GLY A 90 -8.17 3.21 -18.05
C GLY A 90 -7.02 2.32 -18.48
N ASN A 91 -6.72 2.29 -19.79
CA ASN A 91 -5.65 1.49 -20.40
C ASN A 91 -5.80 -0.06 -20.31
N GLY A 92 -7.04 -0.55 -20.37
CA GLY A 92 -7.33 -1.97 -20.45
C GLY A 92 -7.02 -2.75 -19.17
N ASP A 93 -6.60 -4.00 -19.30
CA ASP A 93 -6.24 -4.90 -18.20
C ASP A 93 -4.86 -4.60 -17.57
N LYS A 94 -4.13 -3.61 -18.11
CA LYS A 94 -2.79 -3.20 -17.70
C LYS A 94 -2.68 -1.73 -17.28
N GLY A 95 -3.80 -1.04 -17.10
CA GLY A 95 -3.81 0.29 -16.48
C GLY A 95 -4.49 0.31 -15.12
N ILE A 96 -4.50 1.47 -14.49
CA ILE A 96 -5.14 1.62 -13.19
C ILE A 96 -6.65 1.86 -13.35
N SER A 97 -7.43 1.37 -12.39
CA SER A 97 -8.89 1.55 -12.40
C SER A 97 -9.40 1.97 -11.02
N LEU A 98 -10.47 2.77 -11.03
CA LEU A 98 -11.25 3.06 -9.84
C LEU A 98 -12.36 2.02 -9.75
N VAL A 99 -12.41 1.29 -8.64
CA VAL A 99 -13.46 0.32 -8.36
C VAL A 99 -14.34 0.86 -7.25
N GLU A 100 -15.64 0.94 -7.53
CA GLU A 100 -16.68 1.35 -6.60
C GLU A 100 -17.69 0.21 -6.45
N GLU A 101 -17.80 -0.34 -5.24
CA GLU A 101 -18.73 -1.41 -4.91
C GLU A 101 -19.71 -0.92 -3.83
N GLU A 102 -20.98 -1.29 -3.96
CA GLU A 102 -22.01 -0.85 -3.02
C GLU A 102 -21.71 -1.35 -1.61
N GLY A 103 -21.63 -0.43 -0.65
CA GLY A 103 -21.36 -0.74 0.75
C GLY A 103 -19.89 -0.95 1.11
N LEU A 104 -18.96 -0.77 0.16
CA LEU A 104 -17.52 -0.85 0.41
C LEU A 104 -16.82 0.50 0.16
N ASP A 105 -15.67 0.69 0.80
CA ASP A 105 -14.79 1.82 0.50
C ASP A 105 -14.28 1.68 -0.96
N PRO A 106 -14.37 2.74 -1.79
CA PRO A 106 -13.83 2.69 -3.15
C PRO A 106 -12.30 2.57 -3.10
N TYR A 107 -11.73 1.91 -4.10
CA TYR A 107 -10.29 1.69 -4.18
C TYR A 107 -9.75 1.84 -5.59
N ILE A 108 -8.47 2.20 -5.66
CA ILE A 108 -7.71 2.13 -6.91
C ILE A 108 -7.13 0.72 -7.03
N LEU A 109 -7.45 0.04 -8.12
CA LEU A 109 -6.80 -1.20 -8.53
C LEU A 109 -5.62 -0.86 -9.44
N ILE A 110 -4.43 -1.31 -9.04
CA ILE A 110 -3.20 -1.22 -9.82
C ILE A 110 -2.78 -2.65 -10.16
N PRO A 111 -2.88 -3.09 -11.43
CA PRO A 111 -2.45 -4.42 -11.83
C PRO A 111 -0.96 -4.65 -11.54
N GLY A 112 -0.58 -5.87 -11.19
CA GLY A 112 0.81 -6.28 -10.95
C GLY A 112 1.68 -6.24 -12.20
N ASP A 113 1.05 -6.20 -13.37
CA ASP A 113 1.64 -6.07 -14.69
C ASP A 113 1.22 -4.77 -15.39
N VAL A 114 0.96 -3.73 -14.60
CA VAL A 114 0.74 -2.36 -15.12
C VAL A 114 1.79 -2.01 -16.16
N GLU A 115 1.36 -1.42 -17.27
CA GLU A 115 2.28 -1.04 -18.34
C GLU A 115 3.30 -0.02 -17.84
N HIS A 116 4.58 -0.27 -18.13
CA HIS A 116 5.68 0.53 -17.60
C HIS A 116 5.56 2.02 -17.99
N GLU A 117 5.29 2.31 -19.26
CA GLU A 117 5.10 3.69 -19.75
C GLU A 117 3.96 4.38 -18.99
N HIS A 118 2.83 3.69 -18.82
CA HIS A 118 1.70 4.22 -18.06
C HIS A 118 2.01 4.44 -16.57
N ALA A 119 2.79 3.54 -15.95
CA ALA A 119 3.25 3.72 -14.58
C ALA A 119 4.24 4.89 -14.45
N GLU A 120 5.11 5.12 -15.43
CA GLU A 120 6.01 6.28 -15.48
C GLU A 120 5.24 7.60 -15.63
N GLU A 121 4.23 7.65 -16.50
CA GLU A 121 3.36 8.83 -16.65
C GLU A 121 2.72 9.25 -15.31
N ILE A 122 2.18 8.28 -14.57
CA ILE A 122 1.59 8.53 -13.25
C ILE A 122 2.67 8.99 -12.26
N GLN A 123 3.84 8.34 -12.26
CA GLN A 123 4.95 8.71 -11.36
C GLN A 123 5.44 10.13 -11.61
N GLU A 124 5.64 10.55 -12.86
CA GLU A 124 6.04 11.91 -13.19
C GLU A 124 4.99 12.93 -12.74
N ALA A 125 3.71 12.67 -13.02
CA ALA A 125 2.64 13.56 -12.58
C ALA A 125 2.55 13.72 -11.05
N LEU A 126 2.85 12.64 -10.30
CA LEU A 126 2.97 12.70 -8.83
C LEU A 126 4.21 13.49 -8.40
N TRP A 127 5.35 13.29 -9.07
CA TRP A 127 6.60 13.99 -8.78
C TRP A 127 6.55 15.49 -9.09
N GLU A 128 5.85 15.91 -10.15
CA GLU A 128 5.62 17.32 -10.44
C GLU A 128 4.91 18.02 -9.28
N LYS A 129 3.92 17.36 -8.67
CA LYS A 129 3.22 17.85 -7.48
C LYS A 129 4.12 17.86 -6.23
N LEU A 130 5.19 17.06 -6.22
CA LEU A 130 6.19 16.97 -5.16
C LEU A 130 7.49 17.72 -5.50
N HIS A 131 7.48 18.70 -6.41
CA HIS A 131 8.69 19.44 -6.81
C HIS A 131 9.45 20.07 -5.63
N PHE A 132 8.75 20.48 -4.57
CA PHE A 132 9.34 21.01 -3.33
C PHE A 132 10.08 19.95 -2.49
N ALA A 133 9.89 18.67 -2.81
CA ALA A 133 10.49 17.51 -2.15
C ALA A 133 11.29 16.64 -3.14
N SER A 134 11.82 17.23 -4.22
CA SER A 134 12.60 16.54 -5.25
C SER A 134 13.79 15.72 -4.72
N HIS A 135 14.38 16.14 -3.59
CA HIS A 135 15.44 15.40 -2.89
C HIS A 135 15.03 14.01 -2.38
N LEU A 136 13.72 13.72 -2.31
CA LEU A 136 13.20 12.41 -1.92
C LEU A 136 13.03 11.46 -3.12
N ARG A 137 13.18 11.97 -4.35
CA ARG A 137 13.10 11.14 -5.56
C ARG A 137 14.23 10.12 -5.54
N SER A 138 13.86 8.85 -5.64
CA SER A 138 14.78 7.73 -5.53
C SER A 138 14.50 6.70 -6.62
N GLU A 139 15.57 6.23 -7.27
CA GLU A 139 15.48 5.15 -8.24
C GLU A 139 15.12 3.79 -7.60
N ARG A 140 15.15 3.72 -6.26
CA ARG A 140 14.89 2.49 -5.49
C ARG A 140 13.41 2.19 -5.27
N LEU A 141 12.51 3.09 -5.65
CA LEU A 141 11.07 2.81 -5.58
C LEU A 141 10.74 1.61 -6.46
N GLY A 142 9.93 0.70 -5.91
CA GLY A 142 9.57 -0.55 -6.57
C GLY A 142 10.59 -1.67 -6.44
N GLU A 143 11.76 -1.46 -5.85
CA GLU A 143 12.71 -2.54 -5.57
C GLU A 143 12.17 -3.47 -4.48
N PHE A 144 12.27 -4.78 -4.73
CA PHE A 144 12.00 -5.82 -3.74
C PHE A 144 13.04 -6.94 -3.85
N THR A 145 13.13 -7.79 -2.82
CA THR A 145 14.11 -8.88 -2.79
C THR A 145 13.43 -10.21 -2.58
N VAL A 146 13.72 -11.16 -3.47
CA VAL A 146 13.29 -12.55 -3.38
C VAL A 146 14.53 -13.41 -3.16
N GLY A 147 14.71 -13.91 -1.93
CA GLY A 147 15.97 -14.58 -1.57
C GLY A 147 17.15 -13.61 -1.63
N ASN A 148 18.02 -13.80 -2.65
CA ASN A 148 19.17 -12.96 -2.96
C ASN A 148 18.99 -12.10 -4.21
N ASP A 149 17.91 -12.32 -4.98
CA ASP A 149 17.65 -11.62 -6.23
C ASP A 149 16.88 -10.33 -5.96
N VAL A 150 17.31 -9.24 -6.60
CA VAL A 150 16.63 -7.95 -6.55
C VAL A 150 15.72 -7.85 -7.77
N GLY A 151 14.42 -7.75 -7.52
CA GLY A 151 13.41 -7.49 -8.52
C GLY A 151 12.93 -6.05 -8.47
N ARG A 152 12.18 -5.63 -9.50
CA ARG A 152 11.53 -4.33 -9.57
C ARG A 152 10.07 -4.51 -9.99
N SER A 153 9.17 -3.75 -9.37
CA SER A 153 7.74 -3.74 -9.67
C SER A 153 7.24 -2.30 -9.79
N ASP A 154 6.63 -1.97 -10.92
CA ASP A 154 6.01 -0.66 -11.15
C ASP A 154 4.79 -0.46 -10.24
N THR A 155 4.01 -1.51 -10.00
CA THR A 155 2.91 -1.52 -9.02
C THR A 155 3.40 -1.16 -7.62
N LEU A 156 4.49 -1.78 -7.16
CA LEU A 156 5.10 -1.45 -5.88
C LEU A 156 5.64 -0.02 -5.85
N ALA A 157 6.27 0.44 -6.93
CA ALA A 157 6.78 1.80 -7.05
C ALA A 157 5.64 2.83 -6.91
N LEU A 158 4.53 2.63 -7.63
CA LEU A 158 3.34 3.48 -7.56
C LEU A 158 2.75 3.52 -6.15
N VAL A 159 2.57 2.36 -5.51
CA VAL A 159 2.05 2.29 -4.13
C VAL A 159 2.97 3.04 -3.15
N GLN A 160 4.29 2.83 -3.24
CA GLN A 160 5.26 3.52 -2.38
C GLN A 160 5.26 5.03 -2.63
N LEU A 161 5.15 5.46 -3.90
CA LEU A 161 5.08 6.88 -4.26
C LEU A 161 3.79 7.53 -3.77
N LEU A 162 2.65 6.84 -3.84
CA LEU A 162 1.39 7.32 -3.28
C LEU A 162 1.47 7.50 -1.76
N ILE A 163 2.09 6.56 -1.04
CA ILE A 163 2.34 6.71 0.41
C ILE A 163 3.23 7.93 0.67
N LEU A 164 4.34 8.05 -0.07
CA LEU A 164 5.27 9.17 0.05
C LEU A 164 4.58 10.51 -0.19
N TYR A 165 3.80 10.60 -1.27
CA TYR A 165 3.00 11.76 -1.62
C TYR A 165 2.13 12.20 -0.44
N GLN A 166 1.38 11.26 0.15
CA GLN A 166 0.49 11.53 1.27
C GLN A 166 1.26 12.01 2.51
N MET A 167 2.39 11.36 2.84
CA MET A 167 3.22 11.75 3.98
C MET A 167 3.79 13.17 3.83
N VAL A 168 4.31 13.49 2.64
CA VAL A 168 4.97 14.76 2.36
C VAL A 168 3.95 15.90 2.31
N THR A 169 2.83 15.71 1.61
CA THR A 169 1.77 16.72 1.51
C THR A 169 1.11 17.00 2.85
N ALA A 170 0.80 15.96 3.65
CA ALA A 170 0.27 16.13 4.99
C ALA A 170 1.24 16.88 5.91
N LYS A 171 2.55 16.59 5.83
CA LYS A 171 3.57 17.32 6.59
C LYS A 171 3.66 18.79 6.16
N ALA A 172 3.62 19.07 4.86
CA ALA A 172 3.62 20.43 4.33
C ALA A 172 2.38 21.22 4.79
N ALA A 173 1.19 20.60 4.73
CA ALA A 173 -0.06 21.21 5.19
C ALA A 173 -0.01 21.63 6.67
N VAL A 174 0.55 20.77 7.54
CA VAL A 174 0.75 21.10 8.97
C VAL A 174 1.76 22.22 9.14
N ALA A 175 2.88 22.21 8.39
CA ALA A 175 3.93 23.23 8.50
C ALA A 175 3.47 24.64 8.10
N VAL A 176 2.48 24.74 7.19
CA VAL A 176 1.91 26.03 6.73
C VAL A 176 0.77 26.52 7.65
N GLY A 177 0.53 25.84 8.78
CA GLY A 177 -0.49 26.25 9.75
C GLY A 177 -1.91 25.75 9.43
N GLY A 178 -2.05 24.83 8.48
CA GLY A 178 -3.31 24.12 8.29
C GLY A 178 -3.65 23.29 9.53
N LYS A 179 -4.95 23.23 9.89
CA LYS A 179 -5.44 22.26 10.88
C LYS A 179 -4.92 20.89 10.45
N GLY A 180 -4.18 20.20 11.32
CA GLY A 180 -3.85 18.79 11.09
C GLY A 180 -5.16 18.04 10.86
N ALA A 181 -5.19 17.09 9.92
CA ALA A 181 -6.39 16.39 9.44
C ALA A 181 -7.23 15.69 10.54
N ARG A 182 -6.81 15.76 11.82
CA ARG A 182 -7.49 15.18 13.00
C ARG A 182 -7.62 16.10 14.20
N SER A 183 -7.47 17.42 14.05
CA SER A 183 -7.61 18.35 15.19
C SER A 183 -9.01 18.39 15.83
N GLU A 184 -9.99 17.61 15.35
CA GLU A 184 -11.37 17.61 15.87
C GLU A 184 -11.85 16.27 16.47
N ASP A 185 -11.04 15.21 16.52
CA ASP A 185 -11.52 13.86 16.92
C ASP A 185 -11.04 13.41 18.33
N THR A 186 -10.93 14.33 19.29
CA THR A 186 -10.57 14.03 20.70
C THR A 186 -11.72 14.23 21.69
N GLY A 187 -12.96 14.23 21.22
CA GLY A 187 -14.12 14.42 22.08
C GLY A 187 -15.28 13.51 21.73
N ALA A 188 -15.20 12.22 22.12
CA ALA A 188 -16.33 11.41 22.63
C ALA A 188 -15.97 9.93 22.64
N GLU A 189 -15.44 9.43 23.77
CA GLU A 189 -15.79 8.12 24.34
C GLU A 189 -15.16 8.00 25.74
N GLU A 190 -15.68 8.82 26.66
CA GLU A 190 -15.73 8.48 28.09
C GLU A 190 -17.21 8.37 28.45
N ALA A 191 -17.74 7.14 28.53
CA ALA A 191 -18.85 6.70 29.38
C ALA A 191 -19.08 5.19 29.21
#